data_AF-A0AAE7BSD9-F1
#
_entry.id   AF-A0AAE7BSD9-F1
#
_cell.length_a   1.000
_cell.length_b   1.000
_cell.length_c   1.000
_cell.angle_alpha   90.00
_cell.angle_beta   90.00
_cell.angle_gamma   90.00
#
_symmetry.space_group_name_H-M   'P 1'
#
loop_
_entity.id
_entity.type
_entity.pdbx_description
1 polymer ?
#
loop_
_entity_poly.entity_id
_entity_poly.type
_entity_poly.pdbx_seq_one_letter_code
_entity_poly.pdbx_strand_id
1 'polypeptide(L)'
;MEDSMMHLHANEVVLSTQAFLILCRLYDSFYDELRQHEQLNEVAEKTAAILLDGVEALKEQTQPPKQVVMALDFSSLFLVKKLVEQAYREVREVPEQAKALGWLEECMQAMNKGMITH
;
A
#
# COMPACT_ATOMS: atom_id res chain seq x y z
N MET A 1 -3.40 25.91 -21.78
CA MET A 1 -3.88 24.53 -21.50
C MET A 1 -2.67 23.65 -21.66
N GLU A 2 -1.83 23.65 -20.64
CA GLU A 2 -0.64 22.82 -20.63
C GLU A 2 -1.06 21.47 -20.07
N ASP A 3 -0.85 20.43 -20.87
CA ASP A 3 -0.92 19.04 -20.47
C ASP A 3 0.01 18.84 -19.27
N SER A 4 -0.52 18.91 -18.06
CA SER A 4 0.04 18.21 -16.91
C SER A 4 -0.18 16.72 -17.13
N MET A 5 0.54 16.14 -18.09
CA MET A 5 0.87 14.73 -18.04
C MET A 5 1.65 14.55 -16.74
N MET A 6 0.96 14.05 -15.71
CA MET A 6 1.59 13.53 -14.52
C MET A 6 2.64 12.54 -15.00
N HIS A 7 3.90 12.93 -14.92
CA HIS A 7 5.01 12.00 -14.96
C HIS A 7 4.85 11.16 -13.69
N LEU A 8 3.99 10.15 -13.75
CA LEU A 8 3.96 9.11 -12.74
C LEU A 8 5.37 8.55 -12.73
N HIS A 9 6.12 8.85 -11.68
CA HIS A 9 7.43 8.25 -11.51
C HIS A 9 7.23 6.74 -11.53
N ALA A 10 8.13 6.00 -12.19
CA ALA A 10 8.14 4.56 -12.05
C ALA A 10 8.07 4.28 -10.53
N ASN A 11 7.12 3.44 -10.12
CA ASN A 11 6.88 2.99 -8.74
C ASN A 11 5.92 3.83 -7.88
N GLU A 12 5.15 4.73 -8.49
CA GLU A 12 4.00 5.34 -7.81
C GLU A 12 2.81 4.37 -7.70
N VAL A 13 2.33 4.20 -6.49
CA VAL A 13 1.13 3.42 -6.15
C VAL A 13 0.04 4.39 -5.75
N VAL A 14 -1.04 4.41 -6.53
CA VAL A 14 -2.23 5.24 -6.30
C VAL A 14 -3.35 4.36 -5.75
N LEU A 15 -3.84 4.71 -4.56
CA LEU A 15 -4.93 4.01 -3.88
C LEU A 15 -6.03 4.98 -3.47
N SER A 16 -7.27 4.50 -3.38
CA SER A 16 -8.30 5.16 -2.58
C SER A 16 -7.85 5.24 -1.13
N THR A 17 -8.31 6.27 -0.41
CA THR A 17 -7.95 6.45 1.00
C THR A 17 -8.31 5.24 1.86
N GLN A 18 -9.41 4.54 1.55
CA GLN A 18 -9.80 3.34 2.29
C GLN A 18 -8.91 2.13 2.00
N ALA A 19 -8.50 1.93 0.75
CA ALA A 19 -7.53 0.89 0.40
C ALA A 19 -6.17 1.16 1.05
N PHE A 20 -5.73 2.43 1.07
CA PHE A 20 -4.53 2.84 1.79
C PHE A 20 -4.60 2.56 3.29
N LEU A 21 -5.71 2.91 3.96
CA LEU A 21 -5.85 2.67 5.41
C LEU A 21 -5.90 1.17 5.75
N ILE A 22 -6.50 0.34 4.90
CA ILE A 22 -6.45 -1.12 5.08
C ILE A 22 -5.04 -1.65 4.88
N LEU A 23 -4.32 -1.15 3.88
CA LEU A 23 -2.93 -1.51 3.68
C LEU A 23 -2.10 -1.17 4.93
N CYS A 24 -2.27 0.03 5.50
CA CYS A 24 -1.56 0.42 6.73
C CYS A 24 -1.88 -0.53 7.89
N ARG A 25 -3.16 -0.85 8.10
CA ARG A 25 -3.58 -1.78 9.16
C ARG A 25 -3.03 -3.19 8.95
N LEU A 26 -3.04 -3.66 7.71
CA LEU A 26 -2.48 -4.95 7.34
C LEU A 26 -0.97 -4.96 7.65
N TYR A 27 -0.25 -3.95 7.19
CA TYR A 27 1.18 -3.83 7.39
C TYR A 27 1.55 -3.80 8.87
N ASP A 28 0.84 -3.01 9.67
CA ASP A 28 1.01 -2.92 11.12
C ASP A 28 0.88 -4.29 11.82
N SER A 29 -0.04 -5.15 11.39
CA SER A 29 -0.20 -6.50 11.96
C SER A 29 0.96 -7.45 11.71
N PHE A 30 1.77 -7.21 10.67
CA PHE A 30 2.95 -8.02 10.33
C PHE A 30 4.27 -7.33 10.72
N TYR A 31 4.24 -6.04 11.06
CA TYR A 31 5.44 -5.23 11.23
C TYR A 31 6.42 -5.78 12.27
N ASP A 32 5.90 -6.19 13.45
CA ASP A 32 6.73 -6.75 14.52
C ASP A 32 7.37 -8.09 14.14
N GLU A 33 6.73 -8.89 13.29
CA GLU A 33 7.31 -10.12 12.75
C GLU A 33 8.38 -9.79 11.70
N LEU A 34 8.08 -8.88 10.77
CA LEU A 34 8.99 -8.49 9.69
C LEU A 34 10.32 -7.95 10.20
N ARG A 35 10.32 -7.13 11.26
CA ARG A 35 11.55 -6.59 11.87
C ARG A 35 12.41 -7.62 12.60
N GLN A 36 11.83 -8.76 13.00
CA GLN A 36 12.60 -9.84 13.65
C GLN A 36 13.43 -10.62 12.62
N HIS A 37 13.08 -10.54 11.34
CA HIS A 37 13.85 -11.13 10.26
C HIS A 37 14.93 -10.15 9.79
N GLU A 38 16.20 -10.43 10.13
CA GLU A 38 17.35 -9.58 9.80
C GLU A 38 17.40 -9.16 8.33
N GLN A 39 17.05 -10.07 7.40
CA GLN A 39 17.04 -9.81 5.95
C GLN A 39 15.92 -8.87 5.50
N LEU A 40 14.83 -8.79 6.25
CA LEU A 40 13.64 -7.99 5.91
C LEU A 40 13.59 -6.69 6.71
N ASN A 41 14.33 -6.58 7.82
CA ASN A 41 14.26 -5.46 8.74
C ASN A 41 14.42 -4.10 8.05
N GLU A 42 15.45 -3.93 7.20
CA GLU A 42 15.66 -2.68 6.48
C GLU A 42 14.48 -2.32 5.55
N VAL A 43 13.98 -3.29 4.78
CA VAL A 43 12.84 -3.09 3.88
C VAL A 43 11.57 -2.82 4.70
N ALA A 44 11.43 -3.46 5.86
CA ALA A 44 10.31 -3.30 6.75
C ALA A 44 10.25 -1.89 7.36
N GLU A 45 11.38 -1.37 7.84
CA GLU A 45 11.46 -0.03 8.41
C GLU A 45 11.26 1.05 7.34
N LYS A 46 11.84 0.88 6.13
CA LYS A 46 11.60 1.80 5.00
C LYS A 46 10.13 1.84 4.59
N THR A 47 9.50 0.67 4.46
CA THR A 47 8.09 0.58 4.09
C THR A 47 7.20 1.19 5.18
N ALA A 48 7.51 0.95 6.45
CA ALA A 48 6.80 1.55 7.59
C ALA A 48 6.85 3.08 7.54
N ALA A 49 8.03 3.65 7.27
CA ALA A 49 8.20 5.10 7.14
C ALA A 49 7.32 5.68 6.03
N ILE A 50 7.31 5.07 4.83
CA ILE A 50 6.49 5.55 3.70
C ILE A 50 4.98 5.50 4.03
N LEU A 51 4.53 4.43 4.70
CA LEU A 51 3.13 4.30 5.11
C LEU A 51 2.78 5.30 6.22
N LEU A 52 3.69 5.52 7.17
CA LEU A 52 3.51 6.50 8.23
C LEU A 52 3.39 7.93 7.68
N ASP A 53 4.29 8.31 6.77
CA ASP A 53 4.26 9.61 6.08
C ASP A 53 2.90 9.83 5.39
N GLY A 54 2.38 8.79 4.71
CA GLY A 54 1.06 8.85 4.10
C GLY A 54 -0.07 9.06 5.11
N VAL A 55 -0.02 8.40 6.28
CA VAL A 55 -1.00 8.59 7.35
C VAL A 55 -0.90 9.98 7.98
N GLU A 56 0.31 10.50 8.16
CA GLU A 56 0.54 11.85 8.68
C GLU A 56 0.00 12.91 7.72
N ALA A 57 0.29 12.77 6.41
CA ALA A 57 -0.25 13.64 5.38
C ALA A 57 -1.79 13.62 5.33
N LEU A 58 -2.44 12.49 5.63
CA LEU A 58 -3.89 12.42 5.76
C LEU A 58 -4.42 13.22 6.97
N LYS A 59 -3.69 13.22 8.09
CA LYS A 59 -4.09 13.95 9.31
C LYS A 59 -3.99 15.47 9.16
N GLU A 60 -3.04 15.93 8.36
CA GLU A 60 -2.82 17.37 8.12
C GLU A 60 -3.89 17.99 7.20
N GLN A 61 -4.62 17.18 6.44
CA GLN A 61 -5.63 17.67 5.51
C GLN A 61 -6.96 17.98 6.21
N THR A 62 -7.47 19.20 5.99
CA THR A 62 -8.79 19.64 6.48
C THR A 62 -9.96 18.78 5.98
N GLN A 63 -9.78 18.09 4.85
CA GLN A 63 -10.73 17.12 4.32
C GLN A 63 -9.95 15.88 3.86
N PRO A 64 -10.43 14.66 4.15
CA PRO A 64 -9.76 13.45 3.65
C PRO A 64 -9.70 13.47 2.12
N PRO A 65 -8.52 13.28 1.51
CA PRO A 65 -8.42 13.17 0.07
C PRO A 65 -9.17 11.92 -0.40
N LYS A 66 -9.52 11.87 -1.68
CA LYS A 66 -10.13 10.67 -2.27
C LYS A 66 -9.11 9.57 -2.53
N GLN A 67 -7.85 9.97 -2.76
CA GLN A 67 -6.76 9.09 -3.13
C GLN A 67 -5.48 9.47 -2.39
N VAL A 68 -4.63 8.48 -2.17
CA VAL A 68 -3.29 8.58 -1.62
C VAL A 68 -2.30 8.07 -2.67
N VAL A 69 -1.22 8.82 -2.86
CA VAL A 69 -0.11 8.45 -3.76
C VAL A 69 1.09 8.14 -2.89
N MET A 70 1.71 6.98 -3.11
CA MET A 70 2.92 6.56 -2.42
C MET A 70 3.98 6.21 -3.46
N ALA A 71 5.22 6.58 -3.20
CA ALA A 71 6.37 6.08 -3.95
C ALA A 71 6.98 4.91 -3.15
N LEU A 72 6.90 3.70 -3.68
CA LEU A 72 7.50 2.51 -3.08
C LEU A 72 8.66 2.06 -3.96
N ASP A 73 9.83 1.75 -3.39
CA ASP A 73 10.85 1.06 -4.19
C ASP A 73 10.43 -0.38 -4.51
N PHE A 74 11.16 -1.06 -5.40
CA PHE A 74 10.82 -2.41 -5.83
C PHE A 74 10.70 -3.39 -4.65
N SER A 75 11.60 -3.29 -3.66
CA SER A 75 11.65 -4.21 -2.51
C SER A 75 10.44 -4.00 -1.61
N SER A 76 10.12 -2.75 -1.28
CA SER A 76 8.91 -2.38 -0.53
C SER A 76 7.65 -2.77 -1.28
N LEU A 77 7.58 -2.50 -2.58
CA LEU A 77 6.44 -2.86 -3.43
C LEU A 77 6.22 -4.38 -3.46
N PHE A 78 7.30 -5.14 -3.62
CA PHE A 78 7.25 -6.60 -3.65
C PHE A 78 6.81 -7.19 -2.31
N LEU A 79 7.39 -6.71 -1.19
CA LEU A 79 7.02 -7.13 0.15
C LEU A 79 5.53 -6.87 0.41
N VAL A 80 5.08 -5.64 0.18
CA VAL A 80 3.70 -5.24 0.42
C VAL A 80 2.73 -6.04 -0.45
N LYS A 81 3.05 -6.24 -1.73
CA LYS A 81 2.24 -7.08 -2.63
C LYS A 81 2.07 -8.49 -2.06
N LYS A 82 3.13 -9.10 -1.51
CA LYS A 82 3.05 -10.45 -0.92
C LYS A 82 2.15 -10.48 0.31
N LEU A 83 2.20 -9.46 1.16
CA LEU A 83 1.30 -9.34 2.32
C LEU A 83 -0.16 -9.19 1.88
N VAL A 84 -0.43 -8.33 0.90
CA VAL A 84 -1.79 -8.14 0.36
C VAL A 84 -2.31 -9.41 -0.32
N GLU A 85 -1.49 -10.12 -1.09
CA GLU A 85 -1.84 -11.41 -1.70
C GLU A 85 -2.18 -12.49 -0.65
N GLN A 86 -1.48 -12.48 0.48
CA GLN A 86 -1.78 -13.37 1.60
C GLN A 86 -3.12 -13.01 2.24
N ALA A 87 -3.31 -11.75 2.63
CA ALA A 87 -4.54 -11.27 3.25
C ALA A 87 -5.77 -11.47 2.35
N TYR A 88 -5.63 -11.20 1.04
CA TYR A 88 -6.70 -11.43 0.07
C TYR A 88 -7.14 -12.89 0.05
N ARG A 89 -6.20 -13.85 0.09
CA ARG A 89 -6.50 -15.29 0.12
C ARG A 89 -7.22 -15.72 1.39
N GLU A 90 -6.92 -15.08 2.52
CA GLU A 90 -7.58 -15.36 3.80
C GLU A 90 -8.98 -14.77 3.86
N VAL A 91 -9.17 -13.57 3.31
CA VAL A 91 -10.44 -12.83 3.40
C VAL A 91 -11.47 -13.26 2.35
N ARG A 92 -11.05 -13.74 1.17
CA ARG A 92 -11.97 -14.07 0.06
C ARG A 92 -13.04 -15.11 0.40
N GLU A 93 -12.79 -15.97 1.38
CA GLU A 93 -13.71 -17.04 1.80
C GLU A 93 -14.68 -16.57 2.90
N VAL A 94 -14.64 -15.29 3.30
CA VAL A 94 -15.46 -14.72 4.38
C VAL A 94 -16.46 -13.70 3.80
N PRO A 95 -17.73 -14.07 3.56
CA PRO A 95 -18.72 -13.21 2.89
C PRO A 95 -18.94 -11.85 3.57
N GLU A 96 -18.84 -11.79 4.89
CA GLU A 96 -19.02 -10.57 5.69
C GLU A 96 -17.93 -9.52 5.43
N GLN A 97 -16.83 -9.92 4.80
CA GLN A 97 -15.68 -9.07 4.52
C GLN A 97 -15.61 -8.57 3.07
N ALA A 98 -16.70 -8.64 2.31
CA ALA A 98 -16.74 -8.23 0.90
C ALA A 98 -16.16 -6.81 0.63
N LYS A 99 -16.34 -5.86 1.56
CA LYS A 99 -15.72 -4.52 1.44
C LYS A 99 -14.20 -4.55 1.61
N ALA A 100 -13.69 -5.29 2.59
CA ALA A 100 -12.26 -5.52 2.79
C ALA A 100 -11.64 -6.20 1.58
N LEU A 101 -12.35 -7.16 0.99
CA LEU A 101 -11.94 -7.83 -0.23
C LEU A 101 -11.74 -6.84 -1.39
N GLY A 102 -12.71 -5.97 -1.65
CA GLY A 102 -12.60 -4.96 -2.72
C GLY A 102 -11.44 -3.99 -2.54
N TRP A 103 -11.16 -3.58 -1.29
CA TRP A 103 -10.01 -2.72 -0.98
C TRP A 103 -8.67 -3.46 -1.15
N LEU A 104 -8.60 -4.75 -0.82
CA LEU A 104 -7.42 -5.58 -1.06
C LEU A 104 -7.19 -5.82 -2.56
N GLU A 105 -8.25 -5.99 -3.35
CA GLU A 105 -8.16 -6.07 -4.82
C GLU A 105 -7.58 -4.79 -5.41
N GLU A 106 -8.04 -3.64 -4.93
CA GLU A 106 -7.52 -2.33 -5.35
C GLU A 106 -6.01 -2.24 -5.07
N CYS A 107 -5.58 -2.62 -3.85
CA CYS A 107 -4.16 -2.69 -3.48
C CYS A 107 -3.36 -3.58 -4.45
N MET A 108 -3.82 -4.79 -4.73
CA MET A 108 -3.13 -5.71 -5.65
C MET A 108 -3.02 -5.12 -7.07
N GLN A 109 -4.09 -4.53 -7.58
CA GLN A 109 -4.10 -3.93 -8.93
C GLN A 109 -3.13 -2.76 -9.02
N ALA A 110 -3.11 -1.88 -8.01
CA ALA A 110 -2.19 -0.75 -7.97
C ALA A 110 -0.74 -1.21 -7.89
N MET A 111 -0.45 -2.23 -7.08
CA MET A 111 0.90 -2.80 -6.95
C MET A 111 1.37 -3.51 -8.22
N ASN A 112 0.48 -4.24 -8.90
CA ASN A 112 0.79 -4.87 -10.18
C ASN A 112 1.13 -3.83 -11.25
N LYS A 113 0.43 -2.70 -11.29
CA LYS A 113 0.76 -1.60 -12.21
C LYS A 113 2.16 -1.02 -11.90
N GLY A 114 2.46 -0.76 -10.62
CA GLY A 114 3.77 -0.27 -10.19
C GLY A 114 4.93 -1.24 -10.50
N MET A 115 4.68 -2.56 -10.54
CA MET A 115 5.70 -3.55 -10.89
C MET A 115 5.96 -3.68 -12.40
N ILE A 116 4.98 -3.37 -13.26
CA ILE A 116 5.14 -3.46 -14.72
C ILE A 116 6.00 -2.30 -15.25
N THR A 117 6.09 -1.20 -14.49
CA THR A 117 6.92 -0.02 -14.83
C THR A 117 8.40 -0.15 -14.47
N HIS A 118 8.84 -1.32 -13.98
CA HIS A 118 10.22 -1.67 -13.65
C HIS A 118 10.81 -2.65 -14.66
#